data_AF-M1B073-F1
#
_entry.id   AF-M1B073-F1
#
_cell.length_a   1.000
_cell.length_b   1.000
_cell.length_c   1.000
_cell.angle_alpha   90.00
_cell.angle_beta   90.00
_cell.angle_gamma   90.00
#
_symmetry.space_group_name_H-M   'P 1'
#
loop_
_entity.id
_entity.type
_entity.pdbx_description
1 polymer ?
#
loop_
_entity_poly.entity_id
_entity_poly.type
_entity_poly.pdbx_seq_one_letter_code
_entity_poly.pdbx_strand_id
1 'polypeptide(L)' 'MGSNASAFGDVYNYGILLLEMFTGKRPTDSMFKNGRTLHSFSKTALLDEIVDPMLLPSNSRERQEAEEE' A
#
# COMPACT_ATOMS: atom_id res chain seq x y z
N MET A 1 -0.50 -23.96 -9.41
CA MET A 1 0.92 -23.86 -9.79
C MET A 1 1.35 -22.43 -9.52
N GLY A 2 2.39 -22.22 -8.70
CA GLY A 2 2.95 -20.88 -8.44
C GLY A 2 3.81 -20.42 -9.62
N SER A 3 3.88 -19.11 -9.83
CA SER A 3 4.81 -18.51 -10.80
C SER A 3 6.25 -18.75 -10.37
N ASN A 4 7.19 -18.72 -11.33
CA ASN A 4 8.61 -18.76 -11.03
C ASN A 4 8.98 -17.61 -10.07
N ALA A 5 9.88 -17.89 -9.12
CA ALA A 5 10.42 -16.87 -8.23
C ALA A 5 11.03 -15.73 -9.06
N SER A 6 10.81 -14.50 -8.62
CA SER A 6 11.29 -13.30 -9.31
C SER A 6 11.50 -12.19 -8.28
N ALA A 7 12.60 -11.44 -8.41
CA ALA A 7 12.88 -10.30 -7.56
C ALA A 7 11.74 -9.27 -7.55
N PHE A 8 11.07 -9.06 -8.70
CA PHE A 8 9.90 -8.17 -8.76
C PHE A 8 8.70 -8.73 -7.99
N GLY A 9 8.52 -10.04 -8.02
CA GLY A 9 7.50 -10.73 -7.21
C GLY A 9 7.80 -10.63 -5.72
N ASP A 10 9.08 -10.77 -5.34
CA ASP A 10 9.53 -10.65 -3.95
C ASP A 10 9.30 -9.23 -3.41
N VAL A 11 9.63 -8.19 -4.19
CA VAL A 11 9.36 -6.79 -3.83
C VAL A 11 7.86 -6.53 -3.68
N TYR A 12 7.03 -7.05 -4.60
CA TYR A 12 5.58 -6.92 -4.51
C TYR A 12 5.03 -7.60 -3.25
N ASN A 13 5.43 -8.85 -2.99
CA ASN A 13 4.98 -9.61 -1.82
C ASN A 13 5.44 -8.96 -0.52
N TYR A 14 6.66 -8.43 -0.49
CA TYR A 14 7.16 -7.66 0.65
C TYR A 14 6.29 -6.42 0.91
N GLY A 15 5.91 -5.68 -0.13
CA GLY A 15 4.98 -4.56 -0.01
C GLY A 15 3.63 -4.97 0.59
N ILE A 16 3.05 -6.10 0.13
CA ILE A 16 1.81 -6.63 0.72
C ILE A 16 1.99 -7.02 2.19
N LEU A 17 3.12 -7.63 2.56
CA LEU A 17 3.42 -7.98 3.95
C LEU A 17 3.52 -6.75 4.85
N LEU A 18 4.16 -5.68 4.39
CA LEU A 18 4.21 -4.40 5.12
C LEU A 18 2.80 -3.84 5.33
N LEU A 19 1.97 -3.82 4.28
CA LEU A 19 0.59 -3.36 4.40
C LEU A 19 -0.23 -4.23 5.37
N GLU A 20 -0.03 -5.55 5.38
CA GLU A 20 -0.66 -6.46 6.35
C GLU A 20 -0.24 -6.12 7.79
N MET A 21 1.05 -5.84 8.01
CA MET A 21 1.55 -5.46 9.34
C MET A 21 1.04 -4.11 9.81
N PHE A 22 1.02 -3.09 8.94
CA PHE A 22 0.56 -1.75 9.32
C PHE A 22 -0.96 -1.66 9.52
N THR A 23 -1.73 -2.38 8.71
CA THR A 23 -3.20 -2.35 8.80
C THR A 23 -3.76 -3.41 9.76
N GLY A 24 -2.98 -4.44 10.09
CA GLY A 24 -3.42 -5.62 10.81
C GLY A 24 -4.43 -6.48 10.04
N LYS A 25 -4.58 -6.28 8.73
CA LYS A 25 -5.57 -6.99 7.89
C LYS A 25 -4.89 -7.94 6.91
N ARG A 26 -5.43 -9.15 6.84
CA ARG A 26 -4.95 -10.17 5.88
C ARG A 26 -5.39 -9.78 4.45
N PRO A 27 -4.53 -9.92 3.43
CA PRO A 27 -4.92 -9.70 2.03
C PRO A 27 -6.12 -10.55 1.57
N THR A 28 -6.36 -11.67 2.24
CA THR A 28 -7.44 -12.64 1.98
C THR A 28 -8.68 -12.43 2.84
N ASP A 29 -8.74 -11.37 3.65
CA ASP A 29 -9.91 -11.05 4.46
C ASP A 29 -11.15 -10.87 3.57
N SER A 30 -12.29 -11.34 4.08
CA SER A 30 -13.59 -11.21 3.46
C SER A 30 -13.98 -9.77 3.07
N MET A 31 -13.43 -8.76 3.74
CA MET A 31 -13.63 -7.34 3.38
C MET A 31 -13.03 -6.96 2.01
N PHE A 32 -12.08 -7.75 1.48
CA PHE A 32 -11.44 -7.56 0.18
C PHE A 32 -12.10 -8.40 -0.93
N LYS A 33 -13.32 -8.88 -0.72
CA LYS A 33 -14.12 -9.48 -1.80
C LYS A 33 -14.59 -8.39 -2.77
N ASN A 34 -15.04 -8.79 -3.96
CA ASN A 34 -15.59 -7.90 -5.00
C ASN A 34 -14.58 -6.92 -5.63
N GLY A 35 -13.34 -7.37 -5.85
CA GLY A 35 -12.32 -6.57 -6.55
C GLY A 35 -11.65 -5.49 -5.68
N ARG A 36 -11.99 -5.41 -4.39
CA ARG A 36 -11.24 -4.62 -3.42
C ARG A 36 -9.97 -5.37 -3.03
N THR A 37 -8.90 -4.65 -2.75
CA THR A 37 -7.62 -5.24 -2.32
C THR A 37 -7.08 -4.50 -1.13
N LEU A 38 -6.20 -5.16 -0.36
CA LEU A 38 -5.45 -4.51 0.70
C LEU A 38 -4.69 -3.29 0.16
N HIS A 39 -4.07 -3.41 -1.01
CA HIS A 39 -3.38 -2.31 -1.68
C HIS A 39 -4.29 -1.12 -2.00
N SER A 40 -5.49 -1.34 -2.55
CA SER A 40 -6.44 -0.24 -2.80
C SER A 40 -6.97 0.39 -1.51
N PHE A 41 -7.14 -0.41 -0.45
CA PHE A 41 -7.56 0.07 0.86
C PHE A 41 -6.48 0.93 1.53
N SER A 42 -5.22 0.50 1.47
CA SER A 42 -4.08 1.26 2.00
C SER A 42 -3.79 2.54 1.21
N LYS A 43 -4.23 2.65 -0.04
CA LYS A 43 -4.19 3.93 -0.76
C LYS A 43 -5.19 4.95 -0.23
N THR A 44 -6.32 4.47 0.31
CA THR A 44 -7.38 5.33 0.86
C THR A 44 -7.19 5.60 2.35
N ALA A 45 -6.56 4.67 3.08
CA ALA A 45 -6.13 4.87 4.45
C ALA A 45 -4.77 5.58 4.40
N LEU A 46 -4.75 6.90 4.54
CA LEU A 46 -3.57 7.76 4.48
C LEU A 46 -2.36 7.12 5.18
N LEU A 47 -1.50 6.50 4.39
CA LEU A 47 -0.19 6.03 4.84
C LEU A 47 0.71 7.20 5.24
N ASP A 48 0.37 8.43 4.85
CA ASP A 48 1.08 9.66 5.21
C ASP A 48 1.16 9.91 6.72
N GLU A 49 0.21 9.41 7.53
CA GLU A 49 0.25 9.58 8.99
C GLU A 49 1.08 8.49 9.71
N ILE A 50 1.30 7.34 9.08
CA ILE A 50 1.91 6.14 9.71
C ILE A 50 3.33 5.91 9.18
N VAL A 51 3.58 6.25 7.92
CA VAL A 51 4.88 6.07 7.27
C VAL A 51 5.79 7.22 7.65
N ASP A 52 7.01 6.88 8.07
CA ASP A 52 8.04 7.87 8.37
C ASP A 52 8.18 8.87 7.18
N PRO A 53 8.08 10.19 7.41
CA PRO A 53 8.26 11.19 6.37
C PRO A 53 9.55 11.05 5.56
N MET A 54 10.59 10.40 6.11
CA MET A 54 11.84 10.09 5.38
C MET A 54 11.67 8.99 4.33
N LEU A 55 10.66 8.13 4.44
CA LEU A 55 10.32 7.09 3.47
C LEU A 55 9.36 7.58 2.38
N LEU A 56 8.78 8.77 2.55
CA LEU A 56 7.94 9.39 1.53
C LEU A 56 8.83 9.99 0.42
N PRO A 57 8.54 9.72 -0.87
CA PRO A 57 9.29 10.32 -1.95
C PRO A 57 9.06 11.84 -1.95
N SER A 58 10.11 12.63 -2.19
CA SER A 58 10.11 14.09 -2.00
C SER A 58 9.06 14.85 -2.84
N ASN A 59 8.43 14.18 -3.81
CA ASN A 59 7.41 14.69 -4.72
C ASN A 59 5.97 14.42 -4.27
N SER A 60 5.72 13.78 -3.12
CA SER A 60 4.35 13.60 -2.60
C SER A 60 3.76 14.86 -1.95
N ARG A 61 4.58 15.87 -1.66
CA ARG A 61 4.14 17.13 -1.03
C ARG A 61 3.48 18.13 -2.00
N GLU A 62 3.79 18.08 -3.30
CA GLU A 62 3.28 19.06 -4.27
C GLU A 62 1.84 18.79 -4.75
N ARG A 63 1.22 17.66 -4.40
CA ARG A 63 -0.14 17.33 -4.88
C ARG A 63 -1.28 17.73 -3.94
N GLN A 64 -0.98 18.16 -2.72
CA GLN A 64 -2.01 18.64 -1.78
C GLN A 64 -2.21 20.17 -1.85
N GLU A 65 -1.24 20.93 -2.36
CA GLU A 65 -1.36 22.39 -2.51
C GLU A 65 -2.15 22.84 -3.75
N ALA A 66 -2.52 21.92 -4.66
CA ALA A 66 -3.21 22.24 -5.91
C ALA A 66 -4.74 22.04 -5.88
N GLU A 67 -5.32 21.63 -4.75
CA GLU A 67 -6.77 21.45 -4.58
C GLU A 67 -7.42 22.48 -3.61
N GLU A 68 -6.65 23.47 -3.14
CA GLU A 68 -7.14 24.58 -2.29
C GLU A 68 -7.25 25.95 -3.00
N GLU A 69 -7.15 26.01 -4.34
CA GLU A 69 -7.50 27.23 -5.12
C GLU A 69 -8.80 27.07 -5.93
#